data_AF-A0A949AIZ4-F1
#
_entry.id   AF-A0A949AIZ4-F1
#
_cell.length_a   1.000
_cell.length_b   1.000
_cell.length_c   1.000
_cell.angle_alpha   90.00
_cell.angle_beta   90.00
_cell.angle_gamma   90.00
#
_symmetry.space_group_name_H-M   'P 1'
#
loop_
_entity.id
_entity.type
_entity.pdbx_description
1 polymer ?
#
loop_
_entity_poly.entity_id
_entity_poly.type
_entity_poly.pdbx_seq_one_letter_code
_entity_poly.pdbx_strand_id
1 'polypeptide(L)'
;MNLWVAKKVQADNALQVSVVNPIQIVNSEDSVKGLRLNFIYGVNENVSGLDFGLINKVNNCTSGMQLGLFNLSYELSGIQFGIVNRVEYLNGLQIGLLNFNKSNNPHDFLPIINYSF
;
A
#
# COMPACT_ATOMS: atom_id res chain seq x y z
N MET A 1 -16.15 -18.48 28.60
CA MET A 1 -15.42 -17.23 28.92
C MET A 1 -14.16 -17.21 28.09
N ASN A 2 -14.09 -16.37 27.06
CA ASN A 2 -12.85 -15.86 26.46
C ASN A 2 -13.14 -14.42 26.07
N LEU A 3 -12.77 -13.55 26.99
CA LEU A 3 -12.88 -12.11 26.90
C LEU A 3 -11.71 -11.58 26.04
N TRP A 4 -11.98 -10.54 25.27
CA TRP A 4 -10.99 -9.65 24.64
C TRP A 4 -10.18 -10.18 23.45
N VAL A 5 -10.80 -10.21 22.26
CA VAL A 5 -10.15 -9.52 21.13
C VAL A 5 -10.89 -8.20 20.99
N ALA A 6 -10.52 -7.22 21.82
CA ALA A 6 -10.89 -5.85 21.52
C ALA A 6 -10.28 -5.56 20.15
N LYS A 7 -11.12 -5.54 19.12
CA LYS A 7 -10.81 -4.90 17.85
C LYS A 7 -10.37 -3.50 18.26
N LYS A 8 -9.05 -3.24 18.26
CA LYS A 8 -8.52 -1.90 18.53
C LYS A 8 -9.38 -0.97 17.70
N VAL A 9 -10.05 -0.01 18.35
CA VAL A 9 -10.69 1.07 17.61
C VAL A 9 -9.54 1.73 16.88
N GLN A 10 -9.41 1.40 15.60
CA GLN A 10 -8.32 1.87 14.77
C GLN A 10 -8.51 3.37 14.68
N ALA A 11 -7.66 4.12 15.36
CA ALA A 11 -7.59 5.55 15.14
C ALA A 11 -7.19 5.71 13.67
N ASP A 12 -8.12 6.23 12.87
CA ASP A 12 -7.86 6.52 11.47
C ASP A 12 -6.92 7.74 11.42
N ASN A 13 -5.62 7.47 11.30
CA ASN A 13 -4.63 8.53 11.20
C ASN A 13 -4.79 9.23 9.85
N ALA A 14 -5.18 10.50 9.85
CA ALA A 14 -5.41 11.23 8.60
C ALA A 14 -4.10 11.55 7.84
N LEU A 15 -3.00 11.68 8.59
CA LEU A 15 -1.68 12.01 8.07
C LEU A 15 -0.63 11.07 8.67
N GLN A 16 0.27 10.60 7.82
CA GLN A 16 1.49 9.91 8.22
C GLN A 16 2.69 10.52 7.50
N VAL A 17 3.81 10.54 8.21
CA VAL A 17 5.14 10.85 7.68
C VAL A 17 6.12 9.80 8.19
N SER A 18 6.95 9.26 7.31
CA SER A 18 8.09 8.39 7.65
C SER A 18 9.38 8.83 6.98
N VAL A 19 10.50 8.66 7.69
CA VAL A 19 11.82 8.70 7.05
C VAL A 19 12.15 7.30 6.56
N VAL A 20 12.24 6.35 7.49
CA VAL A 20 12.55 4.93 7.25
C VAL A 20 11.95 4.13 8.39
N ASN A 21 11.12 3.11 8.14
CA ASN A 21 10.57 2.26 9.20
C ASN A 21 11.71 1.67 10.07
N PRO A 22 11.68 1.80 11.43
CA PRO A 22 10.55 2.20 12.28
C PRO A 22 10.41 3.71 12.61
N ILE A 23 11.22 4.60 12.03
CA ILE A 23 11.15 6.05 12.23
C ILE A 23 9.97 6.63 11.43
N GLN A 24 8.79 6.61 12.06
CA GLN A 24 7.53 7.12 11.51
C GLN A 24 6.57 7.57 12.62
N ILE A 25 5.66 8.50 12.31
CA ILE A 25 4.72 9.06 13.32
C ILE A 25 3.48 8.18 13.58
N VAL A 26 3.18 7.27 12.66
CA VAL A 26 2.12 6.25 12.80
C VAL A 26 2.80 4.89 12.79
N ASN A 27 2.47 4.00 13.73
CA ASN A 27 3.09 2.67 13.81
C ASN A 27 2.81 1.81 12.57
N SER A 28 3.65 0.80 12.34
CA SER A 28 3.54 -0.09 11.17
C SER A 28 2.27 -0.93 11.16
N GLU A 29 1.72 -1.20 12.34
CA GLU A 29 0.50 -2.00 12.54
C GLU A 29 -0.77 -1.14 12.51
N ASP A 30 -0.63 0.18 12.37
CA ASP A 30 -1.75 1.12 12.38
C ASP A 30 -2.10 1.57 10.95
N SER A 31 -3.40 1.85 10.75
CA SER A 31 -3.95 2.29 9.47
C SER A 31 -3.85 3.81 9.28
N VAL A 32 -3.76 4.23 8.03
CA VAL A 32 -3.77 5.63 7.59
C VAL A 32 -4.95 5.86 6.64
N LYS A 33 -5.73 6.93 6.86
CA LYS A 33 -6.85 7.34 5.99
C LYS A 33 -6.71 8.80 5.59
N GLY A 34 -5.98 9.06 4.52
CA GLY A 34 -5.72 10.40 4.02
C GLY A 34 -4.42 10.45 3.25
N LEU A 35 -3.39 11.07 3.82
CA LEU A 35 -2.09 11.28 3.19
C LEU A 35 -0.98 10.52 3.92
N ARG A 36 -0.18 9.76 3.17
CA ARG A 36 1.03 9.09 3.64
C ARG A 36 2.25 9.59 2.86
N LEU A 37 3.26 10.10 3.57
CA LEU A 37 4.51 10.62 2.97
C LEU A 37 5.72 9.84 3.48
N ASN A 38 6.39 9.10 2.58
CA ASN A 38 7.52 8.23 2.93
C ASN A 38 8.81 8.71 2.23
N PHE A 39 9.71 9.36 2.96
CA PHE A 39 10.95 9.89 2.37
C PHE A 39 11.87 8.78 1.83
N ILE A 40 11.98 7.64 2.52
CA ILE A 40 12.76 6.47 2.07
C ILE A 40 11.89 5.21 2.08
N TYR A 41 11.39 4.80 3.26
CA TYR A 41 10.65 3.55 3.40
C TYR A 41 9.57 3.62 4.47
N GLY A 42 8.31 3.57 4.06
CA GLY A 42 7.15 3.57 4.96
C GLY A 42 6.43 2.23 4.98
N VAL A 43 5.94 1.86 6.16
CA VAL A 43 5.14 0.64 6.37
C VAL A 43 3.93 0.96 7.21
N ASN A 44 2.75 0.56 6.76
CA ASN A 44 1.50 0.61 7.53
C ASN A 44 0.64 -0.61 7.20
N GLU A 45 -0.32 -0.90 8.07
CA GLU A 45 -1.20 -2.05 7.92
C GLU A 45 -2.18 -1.84 6.77
N ASN A 46 -2.93 -0.72 6.81
CA ASN A 46 -3.81 -0.30 5.71
C ASN A 46 -3.57 1.16 5.36
N VAL A 47 -3.80 1.50 4.09
CA VAL A 47 -3.77 2.88 3.60
C VAL A 47 -4.98 3.13 2.72
N SER A 48 -5.77 4.15 3.06
CA SER A 48 -6.86 4.65 2.22
C SER A 48 -6.57 6.11 1.86
N GLY A 49 -6.34 6.43 0.60
CA GLY A 49 -6.05 7.79 0.13
C GLY A 49 -4.82 7.86 -0.76
N LEU A 50 -3.97 8.86 -0.53
CA LEU A 50 -2.74 9.11 -1.28
C LEU A 50 -1.51 8.64 -0.49
N ASP A 51 -0.71 7.79 -1.11
CA ASP A 51 0.51 7.20 -0.55
C ASP A 51 1.68 7.54 -1.47
N PHE A 52 2.57 8.41 -1.01
CA PHE A 52 3.65 8.97 -1.81
C PHE A 52 5.01 8.74 -1.13
N GLY A 53 5.99 8.23 -1.87
CA GLY A 53 7.33 8.02 -1.32
C GLY A 53 8.26 7.19 -2.20
N LEU A 54 9.50 6.95 -1.77
CA LEU A 54 10.42 6.12 -2.55
C LEU A 54 10.03 4.64 -2.50
N ILE A 55 9.82 4.11 -1.29
CA ILE A 55 9.36 2.74 -1.06
C ILE A 55 8.13 2.79 -0.17
N ASN A 56 6.99 2.40 -0.74
CA ASN A 56 5.71 2.33 -0.08
C ASN A 56 5.34 0.86 0.15
N LYS A 57 5.25 0.44 1.42
CA LYS A 57 4.75 -0.90 1.77
C LYS A 57 3.46 -0.80 2.56
N VAL A 58 2.46 -1.58 2.17
CA VAL A 58 1.20 -1.76 2.89
C VAL A 58 1.01 -3.26 3.12
N ASN A 59 0.91 -3.67 4.37
CA ASN A 59 0.91 -5.09 4.71
C ASN A 59 -0.40 -5.78 4.34
N ASN A 60 -1.51 -5.03 4.31
CA ASN A 60 -2.84 -5.57 4.06
C ASN A 60 -3.54 -4.83 2.91
N CYS A 61 -4.44 -3.87 3.16
CA CYS A 61 -5.24 -3.26 2.10
C CYS A 61 -4.78 -1.84 1.75
N THR A 62 -4.62 -1.57 0.45
CA THR A 62 -4.51 -0.23 -0.11
C THR A 62 -5.77 0.14 -0.89
N SER A 63 -6.38 1.28 -0.58
CA SER A 63 -7.49 1.85 -1.34
C SER A 63 -7.13 3.27 -1.79
N GLY A 64 -6.94 3.50 -3.08
CA GLY A 64 -6.53 4.81 -3.61
C GLY A 64 -5.28 4.76 -4.46
N MET A 65 -4.35 5.68 -4.24
CA MET A 65 -3.18 5.91 -5.11
C MET A 65 -1.87 5.70 -4.37
N GLN A 66 -1.00 4.86 -4.94
CA GLN A 66 0.37 4.65 -4.51
C GLN A 66 1.34 5.17 -5.56
N LEU A 67 2.15 6.15 -5.20
CA LEU A 67 3.10 6.83 -6.07
C LEU A 67 4.50 6.69 -5.49
N GLY A 68 5.40 6.00 -6.19
CA GLY A 68 6.75 5.79 -5.68
C GLY A 68 7.68 5.06 -6.63
N LEU A 69 8.91 4.78 -6.20
CA LEU A 69 9.79 3.93 -7.01
C LEU A 69 9.40 2.46 -6.85
N PHE A 70 9.08 2.06 -5.62
CA PHE A 70 8.64 0.71 -5.28
C PHE A 70 7.34 0.77 -4.49
N ASN A 71 6.27 0.20 -5.05
CA ASN A 71 4.97 0.08 -4.39
C ASN A 71 4.68 -1.39 -4.12
N LEU A 72 4.46 -1.75 -2.86
CA LEU A 72 4.22 -3.10 -2.39
C LEU A 72 2.95 -3.11 -1.54
N SER A 73 1.93 -3.83 -1.98
CA SER A 73 0.72 -4.04 -1.20
C SER A 73 0.30 -5.50 -1.22
N TYR A 74 -0.44 -5.96 -0.22
CA TYR A 74 -1.06 -7.28 -0.31
C TYR A 74 -2.30 -7.20 -1.22
N GLU A 75 -3.25 -6.34 -0.88
CA GLU A 75 -4.42 -6.03 -1.70
C GLU A 75 -4.38 -4.56 -2.15
N LEU A 76 -4.72 -4.31 -3.42
CA LEU A 76 -4.90 -2.96 -3.97
C LEU A 76 -6.28 -2.82 -4.61
N SER A 77 -7.02 -1.80 -4.19
CA SER A 77 -8.15 -1.21 -4.91
C SER A 77 -7.78 0.21 -5.36
N GLY A 78 -7.34 0.39 -6.61
CA GLY A 78 -6.92 1.70 -7.11
C GLY A 78 -5.71 1.68 -8.05
N ILE A 79 -4.76 2.59 -7.87
CA ILE A 79 -3.66 2.83 -8.82
C ILE A 79 -2.31 2.75 -8.12
N GLN A 80 -1.39 1.97 -8.67
CA GLN A 80 0.05 2.04 -8.37
C GLN A 80 0.81 2.67 -9.54
N PHE A 81 1.65 3.67 -9.27
CA PHE A 81 2.56 4.27 -10.24
C PHE A 81 3.99 4.22 -9.71
N GLY A 82 4.90 3.59 -10.46
CA GLY A 82 6.29 3.48 -10.03
C GLY A 82 7.23 2.72 -10.96
N ILE A 83 8.46 2.47 -10.52
CA ILE A 83 9.39 1.61 -11.27
C ILE A 83 8.97 0.15 -11.11
N VAL A 84 8.70 -0.26 -9.86
CA VAL A 84 8.24 -1.60 -9.51
C VAL A 84 6.94 -1.50 -8.72
N ASN A 85 5.92 -2.17 -9.21
CA ASN A 85 4.62 -2.30 -8.58
C ASN A 85 4.36 -3.77 -8.30
N ARG A 86 3.97 -4.12 -7.08
CA ARG A 86 3.64 -5.50 -6.71
C ARG A 86 2.43 -5.55 -5.81
N VAL A 87 1.51 -6.43 -6.16
CA VAL A 87 0.35 -6.80 -5.34
C VAL A 87 0.16 -8.31 -5.31
N GLU A 88 -0.46 -8.82 -4.25
CA GLU A 88 -0.98 -10.20 -4.25
C GLU A 88 -2.34 -10.25 -4.96
N TYR A 89 -3.19 -9.25 -4.73
CA TYR A 89 -4.48 -9.12 -5.40
C TYR A 89 -4.69 -7.71 -5.94
N LEU A 90 -4.89 -7.60 -7.25
CA LEU A 90 -5.15 -6.35 -7.95
C LEU A 90 -6.65 -6.16 -8.25
N ASN A 91 -7.18 -5.01 -7.85
CA ASN A 91 -8.41 -4.43 -8.37
C ASN A 91 -8.11 -2.98 -8.79
N GLY A 92 -7.66 -2.78 -10.02
CA GLY A 92 -7.31 -1.47 -10.56
C GLY A 92 -6.15 -1.52 -11.54
N LEU A 93 -5.26 -0.53 -11.48
CA LEU A 93 -4.17 -0.31 -12.43
C LEU A 93 -2.80 -0.28 -11.76
N GLN A 94 -1.80 -0.84 -12.43
CA GLN A 94 -0.39 -0.62 -12.14
C GLN A 94 0.27 0.00 -13.37
N ILE A 95 1.03 1.06 -13.19
CA ILE A 95 1.76 1.77 -14.24
C ILE A 95 3.23 1.86 -13.82
N GLY A 96 4.12 1.23 -14.57
CA GLY A 96 5.51 1.13 -14.19
C GLY A 96 6.35 0.20 -15.05
N LEU A 97 7.67 0.21 -14.90
CA LEU A 97 8.55 -0.65 -15.69
C LEU A 97 8.27 -2.14 -15.42
N LEU A 98 8.03 -2.51 -14.15
CA LEU A 98 7.75 -3.86 -13.72
C LEU A 98 6.49 -3.90 -12.86
N ASN A 99 5.44 -4.58 -13.32
CA ASN A 99 4.16 -4.67 -12.60
C ASN A 99 3.81 -6.14 -12.35
N PHE A 100 3.61 -6.50 -11.08
CA PHE A 100 3.30 -7.86 -10.63
C PHE A 100 1.95 -7.91 -9.89
N ASN A 101 1.12 -8.88 -10.27
CA ASN A 101 -0.18 -9.20 -9.70
C ASN A 101 -0.28 -10.71 -9.47
N LYS A 102 0.08 -11.18 -8.28
CA LYS A 102 0.21 -12.63 -8.04
C LYS A 102 -1.10 -13.42 -8.08
N SER A 103 -2.25 -12.76 -8.10
CA SER A 103 -3.53 -13.43 -8.31
C SER A 103 -3.61 -14.10 -9.68
N ASN A 104 -2.71 -13.77 -10.62
CA ASN A 104 -2.65 -14.28 -11.98
C ASN A 104 -3.93 -14.03 -12.79
N ASN A 105 -4.74 -13.05 -12.36
CA ASN A 105 -5.99 -12.70 -13.01
C ASN A 105 -5.97 -11.21 -13.41
N PRO A 106 -5.96 -10.87 -14.71
CA PRO A 106 -5.78 -11.75 -15.87
C PRO A 106 -4.31 -12.19 -16.09
N HIS A 107 -3.33 -11.44 -15.56
CA HIS A 107 -1.91 -11.65 -15.84
C HIS A 107 -1.05 -11.42 -14.58
N ASP A 108 -0.08 -12.29 -14.35
CA ASP A 108 0.90 -12.15 -13.26
C ASP A 108 1.80 -10.93 -13.46
N PHE A 109 2.35 -10.77 -14.67
CA PHE A 109 3.31 -9.73 -14.97
C PHE A 109 3.00 -9.06 -16.31
N LEU A 110 3.07 -7.73 -16.32
CA LEU A 110 3.12 -6.93 -17.55
C LEU A 110 4.12 -5.77 -17.40
N PRO A 111 4.92 -5.48 -18.44
CA PRO A 111 5.72 -4.26 -18.47
C PRO A 111 4.81 -3.05 -18.73
N ILE A 112 5.22 -1.88 -18.26
CA ILE A 112 4.60 -0.57 -18.50
C ILE A 112 3.20 -0.41 -17.87
N ILE A 113 2.24 -1.27 -18.17
CA ILE A 113 0.87 -1.25 -17.60
C ILE A 113 0.40 -2.67 -17.27
N ASN A 114 -0.18 -2.86 -16.08
CA ASN A 114 -0.97 -4.04 -15.69
C ASN A 114 -2.33 -3.61 -15.12
N TYR A 115 -3.34 -4.46 -15.19
CA TYR A 115 -4.71 -4.15 -14.77
C TYR A 115 -5.48 -5.40 -14.35
N SER A 116 -6.49 -5.24 -13.49
CA SER A 116 -7.45 -6.27 -13.10
C SER A 116 -8.71 -5.61 -12.53
N PHE A 117 -9.91 -6.04 -12.93
CA PHE A 117 -11.20 -5.47 -12.52
C PHE A 117 -12.24 -6.57 -12.34
#